data_AF-A0A3M1NUS6-F1
#
_entry.id   AF-A0A3M1NUS6-F1
#
_cell.length_a   1.000
_cell.length_b   1.000
_cell.length_c   1.000
_cell.angle_alpha   90.00
_cell.angle_beta   90.00
_cell.angle_gamma   90.00
#
_symmetry.space_group_name_H-M   'P 1'
#
loop_
_entity.id
_entity.type
_entity.pdbx_description
1 polymer ?
#
loop_
_entity_poly.entity_id
_entity_poly.type
_entity_poly.pdbx_seq_one_letter_code
_entity_poly.pdbx_strand_id
1 'polypeptide(L)' 'MSTQIRVAFAQINTIVGDLEGNSEKVIQYIRKAEEAAADILIFPELTIPSYPPEDLLLKHKFV' A
#
# COMPACT_ATOMS: atom_id res chain seq x y z
N MET A 1 15.21 -22.12 19.58
CA MET A 1 14.38 -20.91 19.76
C MET A 1 13.46 -20.79 18.56
N SER A 2 12.17 -20.54 18.76
CA SER A 2 11.23 -20.35 17.66
C SER A 2 11.37 -18.91 17.15
N THR A 3 11.73 -18.74 15.89
CA THR A 3 11.71 -17.44 15.22
C THR A 3 10.25 -17.08 14.95
N GLN A 4 9.70 -16.11 15.68
CA GLN A 4 8.37 -15.58 15.40
C GLN A 4 8.50 -14.42 14.42
N ILE A 5 7.67 -14.42 13.37
CA ILE A 5 7.55 -13.34 12.40
C ILE A 5 6.19 -12.68 12.62
N ARG A 6 6.16 -11.37 12.77
CA ARG A 6 4.94 -10.56 12.88
C ARG A 6 4.60 -9.97 11.52
N VAL A 7 3.45 -10.37 10.99
CA VAL A 7 2.93 -9.88 9.71
C VAL A 7 1.76 -8.94 9.94
N ALA A 8 1.80 -7.76 9.33
CA ALA A 8 0.75 -6.76 9.33
C ALA A 8 0.09 -6.65 7.95
N PHE A 9 -1.21 -6.39 7.95
CA PHE A 9 -2.01 -6.19 6.74
C PHE A 9 -2.58 -4.77 6.75
N ALA A 10 -2.15 -3.94 5.79
CA ALA A 10 -2.62 -2.57 5.65
C ALA A 10 -3.92 -2.56 4.84
N GLN A 11 -5.06 -2.69 5.53
CA GLN A 11 -6.35 -2.42 4.89
C GLN A 11 -6.54 -0.90 4.76
N ILE A 12 -6.44 -0.40 3.53
CA ILE A 12 -6.40 1.03 3.21
C ILE A 12 -7.41 1.41 2.15
N ASN A 13 -7.91 2.64 2.20
CA ASN A 13 -8.81 3.21 1.21
C ASN A 13 -8.05 4.17 0.29
N THR A 14 -7.70 3.70 -0.91
CA THR A 14 -6.97 4.46 -1.94
C THR A 14 -7.94 5.05 -2.96
N ILE A 15 -7.50 6.06 -3.71
CA ILE A 15 -8.30 6.75 -4.72
C ILE A 15 -7.65 6.53 -6.09
N VAL A 16 -8.42 6.04 -7.08
CA VAL A 16 -7.89 5.81 -8.43
C VAL A 16 -7.27 7.08 -9.00
N GLY A 17 -5.98 6.98 -9.35
CA GLY A 17 -5.19 8.05 -9.95
C GLY A 17 -4.61 9.11 -9.00
N ASP A 18 -4.90 9.05 -7.70
CA ASP A 18 -4.25 9.90 -6.69
C ASP A 18 -2.90 9.31 -6.26
N LEU A 19 -1.91 9.34 -7.15
CA LEU A 19 -0.61 8.69 -6.90
C LEU A 19 0.09 9.26 -5.67
N GLU A 20 0.07 10.59 -5.51
CA GLU A 20 0.73 11.28 -4.40
C GLU A 20 0.00 11.01 -3.08
N GLY A 21 -1.32 11.18 -3.03
CA GLY A 21 -2.11 10.93 -1.83
C GLY A 21 -2.14 9.46 -1.42
N ASN A 22 -2.15 8.53 -2.37
CA ASN A 22 -2.03 7.10 -2.06
C ASN A 22 -0.62 6.73 -1.57
N SER A 23 0.43 7.35 -2.12
CA SER A 23 1.80 7.16 -1.64
C SER A 23 1.98 7.67 -0.21
N GLU A 24 1.43 8.84 0.12
CA GLU A 24 1.43 9.38 1.47
C GLU A 24 0.68 8.44 2.45
N LYS A 25 -0.48 7.90 2.05
CA LYS A 25 -1.18 6.87 2.84
C LYS A 25 -0.31 5.63 3.08
N VAL A 26 0.42 5.14 2.07
CA VAL A 26 1.34 4.01 2.22
C VAL A 26 2.42 4.33 3.26
N ILE A 27 3.05 5.51 3.19
CA ILE A 27 4.07 5.95 4.15
C ILE A 27 3.50 5.98 5.58
N GLN A 28 2.28 6.48 5.75
CA GLN A 28 1.61 6.49 7.06
C GLN A 28 1.37 5.07 7.62
N TYR A 29 1.00 4.11 6.77
CA TYR A 29 0.80 2.73 7.20
C TYR A 29 2.11 1.99 7.47
N ILE A 30 3.20 2.33 6.76
CA ILE A 30 4.55 1.85 7.10
C ILE A 30 4.91 2.26 8.53
N ARG A 31 4.75 3.55 8.88
CA ARG A 31 5.02 4.05 10.24
C ARG A 31 4.20 3.31 11.31
N LYS A 32 2.91 3.08 11.05
CA LYS A 32 2.04 2.29 11.96
C LYS A 32 2.52 0.84 12.14
N ALA A 33 3.05 0.22 11.08
CA ALA A 33 3.56 -1.14 11.15
C ALA A 33 4.90 -1.21 11.91
N GLU A 34 5.76 -0.20 11.77
CA GLU A 34 6.97 -0.03 12.57
C GLU A 34 6.64 0.12 14.05
N GLU A 35 5.66 0.96 14.40
CA GLU A 35 5.14 1.12 15.77
C GLU A 35 4.59 -0.20 16.34
N ALA A 36 4.01 -1.04 15.49
CA ALA A 36 3.52 -2.37 15.84
C ALA A 36 4.60 -3.46 15.85
N ALA A 37 5.87 -3.11 15.59
CA ALA A 37 7.00 -4.02 15.46
C ALA A 37 6.73 -5.18 14.46
N ALA A 38 6.07 -4.86 13.33
CA ALA A 38 5.84 -5.84 12.26
C ALA A 38 7.13 -6.04 11.44
N ASP A 39 7.44 -7.30 11.14
CA ASP A 39 8.55 -7.67 10.26
C ASP A 39 8.17 -7.56 8.78
N ILE A 40 6.89 -7.75 8.48
CA ILE A 40 6.33 -7.72 7.12
C ILE A 40 5.05 -6.90 7.13
N LEU A 41 4.91 -5.95 6.20
CA LEU A 41 3.68 -5.23 5.94
C LEU A 41 3.19 -5.55 4.53
N ILE A 42 1.92 -5.97 4.41
CA ILE A 42 1.29 -6.31 3.14
C ILE A 42 0.25 -5.24 2.80
N PHE A 43 0.24 -4.82 1.54
CA PHE A 43 -0.73 -3.87 0.97
C PHE A 43 -1.64 -4.55 -0.07
N PRO A 44 -2.83 -4.00 -0.34
CA PRO A 44 -3.69 -4.45 -1.43
C PRO A 44 -3.01 -4.36 -2.81
N GLU A 45 -3.52 -5.13 -3.77
CA GLU A 45 -3.11 -5.04 -5.16
C GLU A 45 -3.29 -3.63 -5.71
N LEU A 46 -2.35 -3.18 -6.56
CA LEU A 46 -2.39 -1.86 -7.20
C LEU A 46 -2.57 -0.70 -6.22
N THR A 47 -2.02 -0.79 -5.00
CA THR A 47 -2.23 0.22 -3.93
C THR A 47 -2.00 1.68 -4.36
N ILE A 48 -0.89 1.98 -5.03
CA ILE A 48 -0.54 3.36 -5.42
C ILE A 48 -1.46 3.90 -6.53
N PRO A 49 -1.66 3.21 -7.67
CA PRO A 49 -2.64 3.65 -8.68
C PRO A 49 -4.11 3.45 -8.26
N SER A 50 -4.36 2.63 -7.24
CA SER A 50 -5.65 2.07 -6.80
C SER A 50 -6.29 1.09 -7.81
N TYR A 51 -7.41 0.48 -7.39
CA TYR A 51 -8.11 -0.58 -8.11
C TYR A 51 -9.63 -0.34 -8.16
N PRO A 52 -10.30 -0.60 -9.30
CA PRO A 52 -9.72 -0.92 -10.60
C PRO A 52 -9.28 0.36 -11.34
N PRO A 53 -8.09 0.41 -11.96
CA PRO A 53 -7.66 1.56 -12.75
C PRO A 53 -8.17 1.55 -14.20
N GLU A 54 -8.70 0.42 -14.66
CA GLU A 54 -9.25 0.24 -16.01
C GLU A 54 -8.30 0.78 -17.11
N ASP A 55 -8.82 1.53 -18.08
CA ASP A 55 -8.08 2.07 -19.22
C ASP A 55 -6.98 3.07 -18.83
N LEU A 56 -6.93 3.54 -17.58
CA LEU A 56 -5.84 4.41 -17.12
C LEU A 56 -4.48 3.70 -17.24
N LEU A 57 -4.43 2.38 -17.04
CA LEU A 57 -3.20 1.60 -17.22
C LEU A 57 -2.69 1.58 -18.67
N LEU A 58 -3.54 1.87 -19.66
CA LEU A 58 -3.13 1.96 -21.07
C LEU A 58 -2.47 3.31 -21.40
N LYS A 59 -2.57 4.29 -20.50
CA LYS A 59 -1.96 5.63 -20.68
C LYS A 59 -0.53 5.61 -20.15
N HIS A 60 0.44 5.78 -21.05
CA HIS A 60 1.88 5.77 -20.73
C HIS A 60 2.35 6.86 -19.72
N LYS A 61 1.50 7.86 -19.44
CA LYS A 61 1.78 8.92 -18.46
C LYS A 61 1.13 8.68 -17.10
N PHE A 62 0.38 7.59 -16.93
CA PHE A 62 -0.40 7.34 -15.72
C PHE A 62 0.45 6.78 -14.59
N VAL A 63 1.26 5.75 -14.85
CA VAL A 63 2.21 5.15 -13.91
C VAL A 63 3.55 4.94 -14.59
#